data_AF-A0A2S2QYZ4-F1
#
_entry.id   AF-A0A2S2QYZ4-F1
#
_cell.length_a   1.000
_cell.length_b   1.000
_cell.length_c   1.000
_cell.angle_alpha   90.00
_cell.angle_beta   90.00
_cell.angle_gamma   90.00
#
_symmetry.space_group_name_H-M   'P 1'
#
loop_
_entity.id
_entity.type
_entity.pdbx_description
1 polymer ?
#
loop_
_entity_poly.entity_id
_entity_poly.type
_entity_poly.pdbx_seq_one_letter_code
_entity_poly.pdbx_strand_id
1 'polypeptide(L)'
;MELVLPNHRVIICSLLECFYPLGAILVSFIASQVKDWRLLLQLSNVPGLLFLSYYWMVEESMRWLEMQGKHERVIHALQVISGINKKPLPEIHLTTRTKATKSIDDTGYIRILKDVIHSPTLLWRMIKCSSIWIGITMVF
;
A
#
# COMPACT_ATOMS: atom_id res chain seq x y z
N MET A 1 2.33 2.52 2.22
CA MET A 1 2.03 3.66 3.12
C MET A 1 3.06 4.75 2.96
N GLU A 2 2.98 5.46 1.84
CA GLU A 2 3.92 6.54 1.54
C GLU A 2 3.24 7.91 1.67
N LEU A 3 1.93 7.96 1.47
CA LEU A 3 1.11 9.15 1.65
C LEU A 3 0.88 9.56 3.11
N VAL A 4 1.08 8.66 4.08
CA VAL A 4 0.74 8.91 5.49
C VAL A 4 1.98 9.29 6.30
N LEU A 5 1.90 10.40 7.03
CA LEU A 5 2.95 10.87 7.94
C LEU A 5 3.25 9.79 9.01
N PRO A 6 4.51 9.57 9.39
CA PRO A 6 4.92 8.53 10.35
C PRO A 6 4.07 8.46 11.62
N ASN A 7 3.67 9.62 12.16
CA ASN A 7 2.92 9.73 13.41
C ASN A 7 1.45 9.27 13.30
N HIS A 8 0.86 9.23 12.10
CA HIS A 8 -0.53 8.80 11.90
C HIS A 8 -0.66 7.43 11.25
N ARG A 9 0.47 6.75 10.96
CA ARG A 9 0.47 5.46 10.28
C ARG A 9 -0.34 4.44 11.06
N VAL A 10 0.00 4.23 12.33
CA VAL A 10 -0.64 3.20 13.16
C VAL A 10 -2.16 3.39 13.22
N ILE A 11 -2.63 4.61 13.45
CA ILE A 11 -4.06 4.91 13.53
C ILE A 11 -4.77 4.62 12.21
N ILE A 12 -4.19 5.06 11.08
CA ILE A 12 -4.77 4.82 9.76
C ILE A 12 -4.73 3.32 9.42
N CYS A 13 -3.66 2.59 9.76
CA CYS A 13 -3.60 1.13 9.61
C CYS A 13 -4.74 0.46 10.37
N SER A 14 -4.87 0.77 11.66
CA SER A 14 -5.87 0.14 12.51
C SER A 14 -7.28 0.44 12.01
N LEU A 15 -7.53 1.65 11.54
CA LEU A 15 -8.82 2.00 10.91
C LEU A 15 -9.07 1.20 9.62
N LEU A 16 -8.04 1.02 8.78
CA LEU A 16 -8.14 0.20 7.57
C LEU A 16 -8.41 -1.28 7.90
N GLU A 17 -7.79 -1.81 8.95
CA GLU A 17 -8.01 -3.18 9.43
C GLU A 17 -9.45 -3.39 9.94
N CYS A 18 -10.08 -2.37 10.52
CA CYS A 18 -11.49 -2.45 10.95
C CYS A 18 -12.49 -2.71 9.82
N PHE A 19 -12.16 -2.40 8.56
CA PHE A 19 -13.07 -2.69 7.44
C PHE A 19 -13.25 -4.18 7.18
N TYR A 20 -12.27 -5.02 7.55
CA TYR A 20 -12.38 -6.47 7.39
C TYR A 20 -13.52 -7.08 8.23
N PRO A 21 -13.56 -6.91 9.57
CA PRO A 21 -14.68 -7.43 10.37
C PRO A 21 -16.01 -6.74 10.04
N LEU A 22 -16.00 -5.46 9.65
CA LEU A 22 -17.20 -4.76 9.19
C LEU A 22 -17.80 -5.42 7.94
N GLY A 23 -16.96 -5.78 6.97
CA GLY A 23 -17.37 -6.54 5.79
C GLY A 23 -17.96 -7.90 6.15
N ALA A 24 -17.31 -8.63 7.08
CA ALA A 24 -17.80 -9.94 7.54
C ALA A 24 -19.16 -9.86 8.24
N ILE A 25 -19.38 -8.85 9.09
CA ILE A 25 -20.67 -8.59 9.75
C ILE A 25 -21.74 -8.27 8.72
N LEU A 26 -21.43 -7.40 7.73
CA LEU A 26 -22.36 -7.03 6.68
C LEU A 26 -22.80 -8.24 5.84
N VAL A 27 -21.84 -9.09 5.42
CA VAL A 27 -22.14 -10.32 4.67
C VAL A 27 -22.99 -11.27 5.51
N SER A 28 -22.66 -11.44 6.80
CA SER A 28 -23.42 -12.30 7.71
C SER A 28 -24.85 -11.80 7.92
N PHE A 29 -25.03 -10.48 8.02
CA PHE A 29 -26.35 -9.85 8.11
C PHE A 29 -27.17 -10.11 6.83
N ILE A 30 -26.59 -9.91 5.65
CA ILE A 30 -27.27 -10.18 4.36
C ILE A 30 -27.62 -11.67 4.23
N ALA A 31 -26.72 -12.57 4.62
CA ALA A 31 -26.96 -14.01 4.60
C ALA A 31 -28.12 -14.43 5.52
N SER A 32 -28.38 -13.68 6.60
CA SER A 32 -29.53 -13.93 7.48
C SER A 32 -30.87 -13.63 6.81
N GLN A 33 -30.90 -12.63 5.90
CA GLN A 33 -32.12 -12.17 5.23
C GLN A 33 -32.37 -12.93 3.91
N VAL A 34 -31.30 -13.29 3.20
CA VAL A 34 -31.37 -13.90 1.87
C VAL A 34 -30.67 -15.25 1.89
N LYS A 35 -31.46 -16.32 1.79
CA LYS A 35 -30.95 -17.71 1.74
C LYS A 35 -30.49 -18.14 0.34
N ASP A 36 -30.75 -17.32 -0.68
CA ASP A 36 -30.31 -17.58 -2.04
C ASP A 36 -28.84 -17.18 -2.23
N TRP A 37 -27.98 -18.18 -2.40
CA TRP A 37 -26.53 -18.00 -2.58
C TRP A 37 -26.16 -17.12 -3.79
N ARG A 38 -27.01 -17.08 -4.82
CA ARG A 38 -26.80 -16.25 -6.03
C ARG A 38 -26.96 -14.75 -5.72
N LEU A 39 -27.99 -14.40 -4.94
CA LEU A 39 -28.24 -13.02 -4.53
C LEU A 39 -27.18 -12.55 -3.53
N LEU A 40 -26.74 -13.45 -2.63
CA LEU A 40 -25.63 -13.17 -1.71
C LEU A 40 -24.34 -12.84 -2.45
N LEU A 41 -24.00 -13.62 -3.49
CA LEU A 41 -22.84 -13.35 -4.34
C LEU A 41 -22.97 -12.01 -5.08
N GLN A 42 -24.13 -11.71 -5.67
CA GLN A 42 -24.31 -10.44 -6.37
C GLN A 42 -24.13 -9.25 -5.43
N LEU A 43 -24.80 -9.25 -4.28
CA LEU A 43 -24.71 -8.16 -3.29
C LEU A 43 -23.30 -7.99 -2.73
N SER A 44 -22.59 -9.09 -2.45
CA SER A 44 -21.21 -9.04 -1.97
C SER A 44 -20.22 -8.46 -3.00
N ASN A 45 -20.50 -8.62 -4.29
CA ASN A 45 -19.66 -8.07 -5.36
C ASN A 45 -19.98 -6.60 -5.70
N VAL A 46 -21.14 -6.06 -5.31
CA VAL A 46 -21.50 -4.64 -5.58
C VAL A 46 -20.48 -3.65 -5.00
N PRO A 47 -20.03 -3.76 -3.74
CA PRO A 47 -18.95 -2.92 -3.22
C PRO A 47 -17.65 -3.04 -4.04
N GLY A 48 -17.39 -4.22 -4.62
CA GLY A 48 -16.26 -4.47 -5.51
C GLY A 48 -16.23 -3.53 -6.73
N LEU A 49 -17.40 -3.19 -7.28
CA LEU A 49 -17.51 -2.28 -8.43
C LEU A 49 -17.13 -0.85 -8.07
N LEU A 50 -17.30 -0.42 -6.81
CA LEU A 50 -16.85 0.90 -6.35
C LEU A 50 -15.32 1.01 -6.35
N PHE A 51 -14.59 -0.09 -6.27
CA PHE A 51 -13.13 -0.05 -6.42
C PHE A 51 -12.70 0.27 -7.86
N LEU A 52 -13.56 0.09 -8.88
CA LEU A 52 -13.23 0.50 -10.25
C LEU A 52 -13.09 2.02 -10.36
N SER A 53 -13.87 2.80 -9.62
CA SER A 53 -13.73 4.27 -9.62
C SER A 53 -12.45 4.75 -8.95
N TYR A 54 -11.80 3.91 -8.13
CA TYR A 54 -10.50 4.22 -7.53
C TYR A 54 -9.42 4.44 -8.60
N TYR A 55 -9.52 3.75 -9.74
CA TYR A 55 -8.57 3.87 -10.85
C TYR A 55 -8.47 5.31 -11.38
N TRP A 56 -9.57 6.08 -11.36
CA TRP A 56 -9.57 7.47 -11.82
C TRP A 56 -9.22 8.49 -10.74
N MET A 57 -9.48 8.17 -9.47
CA MET A 57 -9.27 9.12 -8.38
C MET A 57 -7.86 9.09 -7.79
N VAL A 58 -7.15 7.97 -7.90
CA VAL A 58 -5.86 7.83 -7.24
C VAL A 58 -4.71 7.94 -8.22
N GLU A 59 -3.98 9.05 -8.09
CA GLU A 59 -2.69 9.26 -8.71
C GLU A 59 -1.69 8.18 -8.22
N GLU A 60 -0.84 7.70 -9.13
CA GLU A 60 0.23 6.74 -8.82
C GLU A 60 1.13 7.26 -7.68
N SER A 61 1.77 6.36 -6.94
CA SER A 61 2.60 6.76 -5.80
C SER A 61 3.77 7.65 -6.24
N MET A 62 3.96 8.79 -5.54
CA MET A 62 5.03 9.75 -5.85
C MET A 62 6.42 9.12 -5.92
N ARG A 63 6.70 8.11 -5.08
CA ARG A 63 8.00 7.40 -5.11
C ARG A 63 8.15 6.46 -6.28
N TRP A 64 7.08 5.84 -6.76
CA TRP A 64 7.16 5.03 -7.99
C TRP A 64 7.43 5.93 -9.19
N LEU A 65 6.76 7.09 -9.26
CA LEU A 65 7.03 8.12 -10.28
C LEU A 65 8.48 8.63 -10.22
N GLU A 66 9.02 8.84 -9.01
CA GLU A 66 10.42 9.21 -8.79
C GLU A 66 11.39 8.11 -9.25
N MET A 67 11.12 6.84 -8.91
CA MET A 67 11.93 5.70 -9.35
C MET A 67 11.92 5.49 -10.87
N GLN A 68 10.81 5.84 -11.53
CA GLN A 68 10.66 5.78 -12.99
C GLN A 68 11.29 6.98 -13.71
N GLY A 69 11.89 7.94 -12.99
CA GLY A 69 12.51 9.13 -13.56
C GLY A 69 11.50 10.16 -14.11
N LYS A 70 10.21 10.03 -13.81
CA LYS A 70 9.14 10.92 -14.28
C LYS A 70 9.03 12.17 -13.40
N HIS A 71 10.11 12.95 -13.35
CA HIS A 71 10.26 14.07 -12.41
C HIS A 71 9.21 15.18 -12.58
N GLU A 72 8.78 15.48 -13.81
CA GLU A 72 7.77 16.50 -14.08
C GLU A 72 6.43 16.19 -13.41
N ARG A 73 6.00 14.91 -13.43
CA ARG A 73 4.76 14.47 -12.78
C ARG A 73 4.85 14.56 -11.26
N VAL A 74 6.02 14.28 -10.69
CA VAL A 74 6.25 14.42 -9.24
C VAL A 74 6.14 15.88 -8.81
N ILE A 75 6.73 16.81 -9.57
CA ILE A 75 6.65 18.25 -9.28
C ILE A 75 5.21 18.74 -9.38
N HIS A 76 4.46 18.33 -10.41
CA HIS A 76 3.04 18.69 -10.55
C HIS A 76 2.19 18.20 -9.37
N ALA A 77 2.35 16.93 -8.96
CA ALA A 77 1.65 16.38 -7.81
C ALA A 77 1.99 17.13 -6.51
N LEU A 78 3.27 17.48 -6.30
CA LEU A 78 3.71 18.27 -5.15
C LEU A 78 3.12 19.69 -5.14
N GLN A 79 3.01 20.33 -6.31
CA GLN A 79 2.36 21.63 -6.45
C GLN A 79 0.89 21.58 -6.04
N VAL A 80 0.14 20.59 -6.52
CA VAL A 80 -1.27 20.37 -6.14
C VAL A 80 -1.40 20.16 -4.63
N ILE A 81 -0.58 19.29 -4.04
CA ILE A 81 -0.58 19.01 -2.61
C ILE A 81 -0.22 20.26 -1.80
N SER A 82 0.74 21.07 -2.27
CA SER A 82 1.13 22.31 -1.60
C SER A 82 0.02 23.36 -1.61
N GLY A 83 -0.76 23.45 -2.70
CA GLY A 83 -1.92 24.32 -2.82
C GLY A 83 -3.03 23.93 -1.85
N ILE A 84 -3.27 22.62 -1.68
CA ILE A 84 -4.25 22.08 -0.72
C ILE A 84 -3.77 22.31 0.72
N ASN A 85 -2.51 22.01 1.03
CA ASN A 85 -1.95 22.11 2.38
C ASN A 85 -1.56 23.55 2.78
N LYS A 86 -1.64 24.53 1.85
CA LYS A 86 -1.23 25.94 2.04
C LYS A 86 0.14 26.10 2.71
N LYS A 87 1.04 25.14 2.51
CA LYS A 87 2.40 25.16 3.04
C LYS A 87 3.37 25.39 1.88
N PRO A 88 4.34 26.31 2.03
CA PRO A 88 5.34 26.52 1.00
C PRO A 88 6.13 25.23 0.80
N LEU A 89 6.31 24.87 -0.47
CA LEU A 89 7.19 23.77 -0.85
C LEU A 89 8.61 24.11 -0.36
N PRO A 90 9.28 23.23 0.41
CA PRO A 90 10.72 23.35 0.57
C PRO A 90 11.35 23.33 -0.83
N GLU A 91 12.44 24.05 -1.06
CA GLU A 91 13.22 23.90 -2.29
C GLU A 91 13.76 22.46 -2.35
N ILE A 92 13.02 21.58 -3.03
CA ILE A 92 13.43 20.20 -3.23
C ILE A 92 14.53 20.23 -4.28
N HIS A 93 15.78 20.32 -3.82
CA HIS A 93 16.94 20.00 -4.65
C HIS A 93 16.88 18.50 -4.99
N LEU A 94 16.28 18.17 -6.13
CA LEU A 94 16.10 16.81 -6.67
C LEU A 94 17.44 16.12 -7.08
N THR A 95 18.58 16.61 -6.59
CA THR A 95 19.91 16.17 -7.03
C THR A 95 20.52 15.05 -6.19
N THR A 96 19.96 14.69 -5.03
CA THR A 96 20.69 13.85 -4.06
C THR A 96 20.22 12.39 -3.94
N ARG A 97 19.36 11.87 -4.83
CA ARG A 97 19.09 10.42 -4.88
C ARG A 97 19.04 9.78 -6.25
N THR A 98 19.54 10.47 -7.27
CA THR A 98 19.82 9.92 -8.60
C THR A 98 21.15 9.15 -8.65
N LYS A 99 21.44 8.33 -7.62
CA LYS A 99 22.48 7.31 -7.71
C LYS A 99 21.83 5.93 -7.74
N ALA A 100 21.75 5.43 -8.97
CA ALA A 100 21.69 4.02 -9.35
C ALA A 100 20.41 3.26 -9.00
N THR A 101 19.45 3.33 -9.91
CA THR A 101 18.81 2.08 -10.37
C THR A 101 19.12 1.96 -11.85
N LYS A 102 20.39 1.60 -12.14
CA LYS A 102 20.68 0.86 -13.38
C LYS A 102 19.80 -0.39 -13.32
N SER A 103 19.16 -0.75 -14.43
CA SER A 103 18.45 -2.02 -14.60
C SER A 103 19.26 -3.13 -13.93
N ILE A 104 18.69 -3.72 -12.88
CA ILE A 104 19.33 -4.81 -12.15
C ILE A 104 19.24 -6.01 -13.10
N ASP A 105 20.36 -6.42 -13.68
CA ASP A 105 20.42 -7.66 -14.46
C ASP A 105 20.06 -8.86 -13.55
N ASP A 106 19.61 -10.00 -14.10
CA ASP A 106 19.22 -11.19 -13.31
C ASP A 106 20.27 -11.60 -12.25
N THR A 107 21.56 -11.42 -12.57
CA THR A 107 22.70 -11.64 -11.68
C THR A 107 22.69 -10.73 -10.44
N GLY A 108 22.19 -9.50 -10.58
CA GLY A 108 22.02 -8.53 -9.51
C GLY A 108 20.90 -8.90 -8.54
N TYR A 109 19.79 -9.48 -9.01
CA TYR A 109 18.71 -9.96 -8.15
C TYR A 109 19.17 -11.11 -7.25
N ILE A 110 19.89 -12.08 -7.80
CA ILE A 110 20.44 -13.20 -7.02
C ILE A 110 21.42 -12.70 -5.96
N ARG A 111 22.22 -11.68 -6.27
CA ARG A 111 23.14 -11.07 -5.31
C ARG A 111 22.41 -10.35 -4.17
N ILE A 112 21.36 -9.60 -4.47
CA ILE A 112 20.51 -8.94 -3.47
C ILE A 112 19.82 -9.99 -2.58
N LEU A 113 19.26 -11.04 -3.17
CA LEU A 113 18.65 -12.14 -2.40
C LEU A 113 19.67 -12.83 -1.49
N LYS A 114 20.89 -13.07 -1.99
CA LYS A 114 21.98 -13.63 -1.19
C LYS A 114 22.36 -12.70 -0.04
N ASP A 115 22.44 -11.39 -0.27
CA ASP A 115 22.75 -10.39 0.75
C ASP A 115 21.62 -10.28 1.80
N VAL A 116 20.36 -10.44 1.39
CA VAL A 116 19.20 -10.46 2.30
C VAL A 116 19.21 -11.71 3.19
N ILE A 117 19.49 -12.88 2.63
CA ILE A 117 19.55 -14.15 3.39
C ILE A 117 20.77 -14.17 4.31
N HIS A 118 21.90 -13.64 3.84
CA HIS A 118 23.13 -13.63 4.61
C HIS A 118 23.13 -12.56 5.71
N SER A 119 22.25 -11.55 5.63
CA SER A 119 22.08 -10.54 6.68
C SER A 119 21.23 -11.10 7.83
N PRO A 120 21.82 -11.40 9.00
CA PRO A 120 21.08 -11.98 10.12
C PRO A 120 20.00 -11.03 10.65
N THR A 121 20.23 -9.72 10.60
CA THR A 121 19.29 -8.72 11.12
C THR A 121 18.03 -8.61 10.26
N LEU A 122 18.14 -8.71 8.93
CA LEU A 122 17.00 -8.67 8.03
C LEU A 122 16.21 -9.98 8.10
N LEU A 123 16.91 -11.12 8.08
CA LEU A 123 16.29 -12.43 8.18
C LEU A 123 15.47 -12.58 9.47
N TRP A 124 16.04 -12.19 10.62
CA TRP A 124 15.31 -12.24 11.89
C TRP A 124 14.08 -11.33 11.93
N ARG A 125 14.10 -10.19 11.23
CA ARG A 125 12.92 -9.32 11.10
C ARG A 125 11.85 -9.97 10.22
N MET A 126 12.23 -10.59 9.10
CA MET A 126 11.30 -11.29 8.22
C MET A 126 10.67 -12.51 8.89
N ILE A 127 11.46 -13.30 9.62
CA ILE A 127 10.94 -14.45 10.39
C ILE A 127 9.91 -13.97 11.41
N LYS A 128 10.25 -12.95 12.22
CA LYS A 128 9.30 -12.40 13.20
C LYS A 128 8.01 -11.90 12.56
N CYS A 129 8.09 -11.16 11.45
CA CYS A 129 6.89 -10.72 10.72
C CYS A 129 6.05 -11.89 10.20
N SER A 130 6.70 -12.93 9.64
CA SER A 130 6.03 -14.13 9.15
C SER A 130 5.34 -14.91 10.28
N SER A 131 6.02 -15.10 11.41
CA SER A 131 5.46 -15.77 12.58
C SER A 131 4.26 -15.00 13.16
N ILE A 132 4.33 -13.67 13.21
CA ILE A 132 3.21 -12.83 13.66
C ILE A 132 2.01 -13.01 12.72
N TRP A 133 2.25 -12.99 11.41
CA TRP A 133 1.18 -13.17 10.42
C TRP A 133 0.51 -14.54 10.54
N ILE A 134 1.30 -15.62 10.65
CA ILE A 134 0.80 -16.99 10.86
C ILE A 134 -0.06 -17.08 12.13
N GLY A 135 0.45 -16.50 13.24
CA GLY A 135 -0.28 -16.47 14.50
C GLY A 135 -1.63 -15.77 14.39
N ILE A 136 -1.70 -14.65 13.65
CA ILE A 136 -2.96 -13.94 13.41
C ILE A 136 -3.91 -14.79 12.55
N THR A 137 -3.42 -15.41 11.48
CA THR A 137 -4.28 -16.24 10.59
C THR A 137 -4.82 -17.50 11.23
N MET A 138 -4.18 -18.03 12.28
CA MET A 138 -4.68 -19.22 12.99
C MET A 138 -5.80 -18.89 13.99
N VAL A 139 -5.91 -17.63 14.41
CA VAL A 139 -6.92 -17.19 15.40
C VAL A 139 -8.25 -16.83 14.72
N PHE A 140 -8.22 -16.47 13.43
CA PHE A 140 -9.39 -16.23 12.59
C PHE A 140 -9.79 -17.48 11.80
#